data_AF-A0AAJ1BAK0-F1
#
_entry.id   AF-A0AAJ1BAK0-F1
#
_cell.length_a   1.000
_cell.length_b   1.000
_cell.length_c   1.000
_cell.angle_alpha   90.00
_cell.angle_beta   90.00
_cell.angle_gamma   90.00
#
_symmetry.space_group_name_H-M   'P 1'
#
loop_
_entity.id
_entity.type
_entity.pdbx_description
1 polymer ?
#
loop_
_entity_poly.entity_id
_entity_poly.type
_entity_poly.pdbx_seq_one_letter_code
_entity_poly.pdbx_strand_id
1 'polypeptide(L)' 'MASTTITIRLEGEEKALISDYAAAFGISVSEFIRRVVLEHLEDELDLQAWEKAKAEFEADPETIPSAEIAKKYL' A
#
# COMPACT_ATOMS: atom_id res chain seq x y z
N MET A 1 2.15 22.60 7.29
CA MET A 1 1.26 21.43 7.43
C MET A 1 1.14 21.13 8.91
N ALA A 2 -0.07 20.98 9.45
CA ALA A 2 -0.24 20.65 10.87
C ALA A 2 0.22 19.19 11.11
N SER A 3 1.16 18.99 12.02
CA SER A 3 1.55 17.64 12.47
C SER A 3 0.55 17.15 13.50
N THR A 4 0.04 15.94 13.32
CA THR A 4 -0.83 15.25 14.27
C THR A 4 -0.06 14.06 14.87
N THR A 5 -0.39 13.69 16.11
CA THR A 5 0.25 12.58 16.82
C THR A 5 -0.74 11.44 17.00
N ILE A 6 -0.28 10.22 16.75
CA ILE A 6 -1.01 8.99 17.07
C ILE A 6 -0.30 8.33 18.26
N THR A 7 -1.06 7.96 19.29
CA THR A 7 -0.55 7.21 20.44
C THR A 7 -1.03 5.77 20.34
N ILE A 8 -0.09 4.84 20.27
CA ILE A 8 -0.34 3.40 20.23
C ILE A 8 0.13 2.80 21.56
N ARG A 9 -0.70 1.95 22.18
CA ARG A 9 -0.29 1.16 23.34
C ARG A 9 0.31 -0.14 22.84
N LEU A 10 1.49 -0.47 23.35
CA LEU A 10 2.25 -1.67 23.00
C LEU A 10 2.73 -2.31 24.30
N GLU A 11 2.89 -3.62 24.29
CA GLU A 11 3.62 -4.32 25.32
C GLU A 11 5.11 -3.95 25.27
N GLY A 12 5.83 -4.21 26.38
CA GLY A 12 7.25 -3.87 26.49
C GLY A 12 8.10 -4.58 25.44
N GLU A 13 7.80 -5.86 25.19
CA GLU A 13 8.52 -6.69 24.22
C GLU A 13 8.24 -6.26 22.77
N GLU A 14 6.98 -5.98 22.43
CA GLU A 14 6.60 -5.46 21.11
C GLU A 14 7.31 -4.14 20.79
N LYS A 15 7.33 -3.22 21.76
CA LYS A 15 8.02 -1.94 21.61
C LYS A 15 9.52 -2.14 21.37
N ALA A 16 10.15 -3.05 22.11
CA ALA A 16 11.58 -3.34 21.94
C ALA A 16 11.87 -3.89 20.54
N LEU A 17 11.10 -4.90 20.10
CA LEU A 17 11.23 -5.50 18.77
C LEU A 17 11.09 -4.46 17.64
N ILE A 18 10.04 -3.63 17.71
CA ILE A 18 9.79 -2.58 16.70
C ILE A 18 10.93 -1.56 16.68
N SER A 19 11.44 -1.18 17.86
CA SER A 19 12.52 -0.21 17.99
C SER A 19 13.84 -0.76 17.44
N ASP A 20 14.17 -2.01 17.74
CA ASP A 20 15.38 -2.68 17.26
C ASP A 20 15.36 -2.86 15.74
N TYR A 21 14.21 -3.22 15.16
CA TYR A 21 14.03 -3.26 13.72
C TYR A 21 14.28 -1.89 13.10
N ALA A 22 13.58 -0.85 13.56
CA ALA A 22 13.73 0.49 13.01
C ALA A 22 15.19 0.98 13.09
N ALA A 23 15.87 0.70 14.21
CA ALA A 23 17.28 1.02 14.40
C ALA A 23 18.20 0.26 13.42
N ALA A 24 17.94 -1.02 13.15
CA ALA A 24 18.72 -1.83 12.21
C ALA A 24 18.68 -1.27 10.78
N PHE A 25 17.60 -0.58 10.41
CA PHE A 25 17.44 0.07 9.10
C PHE A 25 17.72 1.58 9.12
N GLY A 26 18.14 2.13 10.27
CA GLY A 26 18.47 3.56 10.40
C GLY A 26 17.27 4.49 10.23
N ILE A 27 16.06 4.01 10.49
CA ILE A 27 14.81 4.78 10.39
C ILE A 27 14.18 4.97 11.77
N SER A 28 13.28 5.95 11.88
CA SER A 28 12.52 6.14 13.12
C SER A 28 11.38 5.12 13.24
N VAL A 29 10.94 4.83 14.47
CA VAL A 29 9.77 3.97 14.72
C VAL A 29 8.51 4.53 14.06
N SER A 30 8.32 5.85 14.08
CA SER A 30 7.17 6.49 13.42
C SER A 30 7.23 6.36 11.90
N GLU A 31 8.42 6.44 11.30
CA GLU A 31 8.60 6.20 9.87
C GLU A 31 8.32 4.75 9.50
N PHE A 32 8.86 3.79 10.27
CA PHE A 32 8.60 2.37 10.05
C PHE A 32 7.11 2.05 10.11
N ILE A 33 6.43 2.46 11.20
CA ILE A 33 4.98 2.24 11.35
C ILE A 33 4.20 2.90 10.22
N ARG A 34 4.56 4.14 9.84
CA ARG A 34 3.90 4.84 8.74
C ARG A 34 4.03 4.08 7.42
N ARG A 35 5.21 3.55 7.10
CA ARG A 35 5.44 2.78 5.86
C ARG A 35 4.60 1.51 5.85
N VAL A 36 4.69 0.69 6.90
CA VAL A 36 3.95 -0.57 6.99
C VAL A 36 2.44 -0.36 6.89
N VAL A 37 1.90 0.66 7.58
CA VAL A 37 0.46 0.96 7.53
C VAL A 37 0.04 1.41 6.13
N LEU A 38 0.83 2.27 5.48
CA LEU A 38 0.48 2.75 4.13
C LEU A 38 0.60 1.64 3.08
N GLU A 39 1.64 0.82 3.13
CA GLU A 39 1.82 -0.33 2.24
C GLU A 39 0.64 -1.31 2.37
N HIS A 40 0.22 -1.62 3.60
CA HIS A 40 -0.93 -2.49 3.83
C HIS A 40 -2.24 -1.91 3.27
N LEU A 41 -2.46 -0.60 3.44
CA LEU A 41 -3.63 0.07 2.88
C LEU A 41 -3.60 0.12 1.35
N GLU A 42 -2.42 0.32 0.75
CA GLU A 42 -2.23 0.28 -0.70
C GLU A 42 -2.55 -1.11 -1.26
N ASP A 43 -2.06 -2.19 -0.63
CA ASP A 43 -2.38 -3.57 -1.03
C ASP A 43 -3.90 -3.85 -1.00
N GLU A 44 -4.61 -3.37 0.02
CA GLU A 44 -6.06 -3.54 0.13
C GLU A 44 -6.82 -2.75 -0.96
N LEU A 45 -6.39 -1.52 -1.24
CA LEU A 45 -7.00 -0.69 -2.26
C LEU A 45 -6.74 -1.24 -3.67
N ASP A 46 -5.52 -1.71 -3.93
CA ASP A 46 -5.14 -2.34 -5.19
C ASP A 46 -5.94 -3.63 -5.43
N LEU A 47 -6.13 -4.45 -4.39
CA LEU A 47 -6.98 -5.64 -4.49
C LEU A 47 -8.42 -5.28 -4.85
N GLN A 48 -9.01 -4.29 -4.17
CA GLN A 48 -10.38 -3.83 -4.48
C GLN A 48 -10.50 -3.29 -5.91
N ALA A 49 -9.50 -2.52 -6.37
CA ALA A 49 -9.46 -2.00 -7.73
C ALA A 49 -9.37 -3.14 -8.76
N TRP A 50 -8.55 -4.16 -8.49
CA TRP A 50 -8.42 -5.33 -9.32
C TRP A 50 -9.71 -6.15 -9.38
N GLU A 51 -10.35 -6.43 -8.24
CA GLU A 51 -11.62 -7.17 -8.18
C GLU A 51 -12.70 -6.49 -9.03
N LYS A 52 -12.80 -5.17 -8.93
CA LYS A 52 -13.72 -4.38 -9.75
C LYS A 52 -13.40 -4.47 -11.24
N ALA A 53 -12.14 -4.25 -11.62
CA ALA A 53 -11.72 -4.32 -13.01
C ALA A 53 -11.93 -5.72 -13.61
N LYS A 54 -11.68 -6.77 -12.82
CA LYS A 54 -11.94 -8.16 -13.21
C LYS A 54 -13.44 -8.42 -13.40
N ALA A 55 -14.29 -7.96 -12.49
CA ALA A 55 -15.75 -8.12 -12.63
C ALA A 55 -16.29 -7.38 -13.87
N GLU A 56 -15.79 -6.17 -14.15
CA GLU A 56 -16.14 -5.41 -15.36
C GLU A 56 -15.73 -6.18 -16.64
N PHE A 57 -14.52 -6.73 -16.69
CA PHE A 57 -14.06 -7.55 -17.82
C PHE A 57 -14.80 -8.89 -17.94
N GLU A 58 -15.12 -9.56 -16.83
CA GLU A 58 -15.88 -10.81 -16.87
C GLU A 58 -17.32 -10.60 -17.36
N ALA A 59 -17.89 -9.42 -17.12
CA ALA A 59 -19.19 -9.04 -17.66
C ALA A 59 -19.15 -8.71 -19.16
N ASP A 60 -18.04 -8.17 -19.67
CA ASP A 60 -17.82 -7.84 -21.08
C ASP A 60 -16.34 -8.07 -21.50
N PRO A 61 -15.97 -9.28 -21.93
CA PRO A 61 -14.57 -9.69 -22.09
C PRO A 61 -13.95 -9.24 -23.42
N GLU A 62 -14.14 -7.98 -23.80
CA GLU A 62 -13.52 -7.39 -24.98
C GLU A 62 -12.02 -7.18 -24.77
N THR A 63 -11.22 -7.55 -25.78
CA THR A 63 -9.77 -7.32 -25.77
C THR A 63 -9.36 -6.53 -27.01
N ILE A 64 -8.51 -5.51 -26.81
CA ILE A 64 -8.03 -4.64 -27.88
C ILE A 64 -6.52 -4.92 -28.08
N PRO A 65 -6.03 -5.11 -29.32
CA PRO A 65 -4.60 -5.28 -29.56
C PRO A 65 -3.78 -4.09 -29.05
N SER A 66 -2.63 -4.37 -28.43
CA SER A 66 -1.74 -3.34 -27.89
C SER A 66 -1.30 -2.31 -28.94
N ALA A 67 -1.15 -2.73 -30.19
CA ALA A 67 -0.82 -1.86 -31.31
C ALA A 67 -1.89 -0.78 -31.58
N GLU A 68 -3.17 -1.13 -31.42
CA GLU A 68 -4.27 -0.18 -31.61
C GLU A 68 -4.34 0.84 -30.47
N ILE A 69 -4.11 0.39 -29.23
CA ILE A 69 -4.03 1.27 -28.05
C ILE A 69 -2.83 2.21 -28.17
N ALA A 70 -1.66 1.69 -28.55
CA ALA A 70 -0.46 2.50 -28.78
C ALA A 70 -0.71 3.61 -29.80
N LYS A 71 -1.35 3.30 -30.94
CA LYS A 71 -1.68 4.30 -31.98
C LYS A 71 -2.57 5.44 -31.46
N LYS A 72 -3.35 5.21 -30.41
CA LYS A 72 -4.29 6.20 -29.85
C LYS A 72 -3.63 7.12 -28.80
N TYR A 73 -2.62 6.64 -28.07
CA TYR A 73 -2.10 7.30 -26.87
C TYR A 73 -0.59 7.60 -26.89
N LEU A 74 0.16 7.06 -27.85
CA LEU A 74 1.59 7.31 -28.08
C LEU A 74 1.81 8.01 -29.43
#